data_AF-A0A139CH66-F1
#
_entry.id   AF-A0A139CH66-F1
#
_cell.length_a   1.000
_cell.length_b   1.000
_cell.length_c   1.000
_cell.angle_alpha   90.00
_cell.angle_beta   90.00
_cell.angle_gamma   90.00
#
_symmetry.space_group_name_H-M   'P 1'
#
loop_
_entity.id
_entity.type
_entity.pdbx_description
1 polymer ?
#
loop_
_entity_poly.entity_id
_entity_poly.type
_entity_poly.pdbx_seq_one_letter_code
_entity_poly.pdbx_strand_id
1 'polypeptide(L)' 'MNYNLIIFPTTHNLFLAEELLEKHNYKLEIVPTPDDEEDCCSLSIKIKCNNINKVEEMLQTEIIRYVKIKK' A
#
# COMPACT_ATOMS: atom_id res chain seq x y z
N MET A 1 8.93 12.96 9.66
CA MET A 1 8.46 11.57 9.81
C MET A 1 7.76 11.21 8.51
N ASN A 2 8.43 10.52 7.58
CA ASN A 2 7.84 10.23 6.27
C ASN A 2 7.00 8.97 6.35
N TYR A 3 5.77 9.07 5.86
CA TYR A 3 4.86 7.95 5.66
C TYR A 3 4.66 7.83 4.15
N ASN A 4 4.53 6.60 3.67
CA ASN A 4 4.19 6.38 2.27
C ASN A 4 2.75 5.90 2.22
N LEU A 5 1.97 6.44 1.31
CA LEU A 5 0.61 6.02 1.06
C LEU A 5 0.58 5.19 -0.22
N ILE A 6 0.16 3.93 -0.11
CA ILE A 6 0.03 2.99 -1.22
C ILE A 6 -1.46 2.89 -1.56
N ILE A 7 -1.78 3.23 -2.80
CA ILE A 7 -3.14 3.28 -3.29
C ILE A 7 -3.38 2.05 -4.16
N PHE A 8 -4.49 1.36 -3.93
CA PHE A 8 -4.80 0.09 -4.58
C PHE A 8 -6.03 0.22 -5.46
N PRO A 9 -6.05 -0.48 -6.62
CA PRO A 9 -7.20 -0.44 -7.52
C PRO A 9 -8.40 -1.20 -6.96
N THR A 10 -8.18 -2.20 -6.09
CA THR A 10 -9.24 -3.02 -5.50
C THR A 10 -8.92 -3.37 -4.05
N THR A 11 -9.96 -3.63 -3.25
CA THR A 11 -9.81 -4.04 -1.84
C THR A 11 -9.08 -5.37 -1.70
N HIS A 12 -9.22 -6.25 -2.70
CA HIS A 12 -8.53 -7.54 -2.72
C HIS A 12 -7.00 -7.36 -2.73
N ASN A 13 -6.48 -6.49 -3.61
CA ASN A 13 -5.04 -6.19 -3.63
C ASN A 13 -4.57 -5.52 -2.35
N LEU A 14 -5.42 -4.70 -1.73
CA LEU A 14 -5.13 -4.06 -0.45
C LEU A 14 -4.94 -5.09 0.66
N PHE A 15 -5.87 -6.03 0.86
CA PHE A 15 -5.74 -7.04 1.90
C PHE A 15 -4.55 -7.99 1.66
N LEU A 16 -4.28 -8.35 0.41
CA LEU A 16 -3.08 -9.13 0.08
C LEU A 16 -1.79 -8.39 0.46
N ALA A 17 -1.73 -7.08 0.15
CA ALA A 17 -0.59 -6.25 0.52
C ALA A 17 -0.45 -6.10 2.04
N GLU A 18 -1.57 -5.93 2.75
CA GLU A 18 -1.59 -5.86 4.21
C GLU A 18 -1.00 -7.13 4.83
N GLU A 19 -1.55 -8.30 4.51
CA GLU A 19 -1.08 -9.58 5.04
C GLU A 19 0.41 -9.81 4.75
N LEU A 20 0.86 -9.49 3.53
CA LEU A 20 2.26 -9.61 3.14
C LEU A 20 3.17 -8.69 3.97
N LEU A 21 2.77 -7.44 4.15
CA LEU A 21 3.56 -6.45 4.88
C LEU A 21 3.56 -6.72 6.39
N GLU A 22 2.45 -7.15 6.96
CA GLU A 22 2.36 -7.58 8.36
C GLU A 22 3.22 -8.82 8.64
N LYS A 23 3.21 -9.81 7.74
CA LYS A 23 4.12 -10.98 7.84
C LYS A 23 5.59 -10.59 7.93
N HIS A 24 5.96 -9.48 7.28
CA HIS A 24 7.31 -8.92 7.31
C HIS A 24 7.54 -7.87 8.41
N ASN A 25 6.64 -7.79 9.41
CA ASN A 25 6.72 -6.88 10.56
C ASN A 25 6.73 -5.38 10.19
N TYR A 26 6.13 -5.00 9.07
CA TYR A 26 5.94 -3.59 8.75
C TYR A 26 4.76 -3.00 9.53
N LYS A 27 4.96 -1.78 10.05
CA LYS A 27 3.87 -1.00 10.63
C LYS A 27 3.09 -0.28 9.53
N LEU A 28 1.89 -0.74 9.30
CA LEU A 28 0.95 -0.19 8.33
C LEU A 28 -0.38 0.18 9.00
N GLU A 29 -1.13 1.07 8.35
CA GLU A 29 -2.43 1.55 8.78
C GLU A 29 -3.33 1.68 7.55
N ILE A 30 -4.51 1.09 7.58
CA ILE A 30 -5.50 1.24 6.50
C ILE A 30 -6.19 2.59 6.69
N VAL A 31 -6.14 3.43 5.66
CA VAL A 31 -6.71 4.78 5.65
C VAL A 31 -7.61 4.94 4.43
N PRO A 32 -8.61 5.83 4.47
CA PRO A 32 -9.39 6.15 3.28
C PRO A 32 -8.51 6.72 2.16
N THR A 33 -8.78 6.30 0.93
CA THR A 33 -8.13 6.85 -0.27
C THR A 33 -8.57 8.32 -0.44
N PRO A 34 -7.64 9.25 -0.74
CA PRO A 34 -8.01 10.64 -1.01
C PRO A 34 -8.92 10.75 -2.25
N ASP A 35 -9.86 11.69 -2.20
CA ASP A 35 -10.92 11.92 -3.21
C ASP A 35 -10.40 12.10 -4.65
N ASP A 36 -9.16 12.56 -4.81
CA ASP A 36 -8.49 12.75 -6.11
C ASP A 36 -8.22 11.46 -6.92
N GLU A 37 -8.54 10.27 -6.40
CA GLU A 37 -8.23 8.99 -7.07
C GLU A 37 -9.53 8.27 -7.49
N GLU A 38 -10.24 8.85 -8.47
CA GLU A 38 -11.58 8.43 -8.96
C GLU A 38 -11.68 6.96 -9.45
N ASP A 39 -10.55 6.30 -9.76
CA ASP A 39 -10.51 4.92 -10.29
C ASP A 39 -9.91 3.92 -9.29
N CYS A 40 -9.78 4.29 -8.02
CA CYS A 40 -9.19 3.46 -6.97
C CYS A 40 -10.23 2.96 -5.97
N CYS A 41 -9.84 1.95 -5.19
CA CYS A 41 -10.66 1.51 -4.07
C CYS A 41 -10.73 2.61 -3.00
N SER A 42 -11.79 2.64 -2.21
CA SER A 42 -12.03 3.64 -1.16
C SER A 42 -11.00 3.59 -0.01
N LEU A 43 -10.10 2.60 -0.02
CA LEU A 43 -9.11 2.31 1.01
C LEU A 43 -7.70 2.25 0.42
N SER A 44 -6.74 2.69 1.22
CA SER A 44 -5.30 2.76 0.93
C SER A 44 -4.50 2.30 2.14
N ILE A 45 -3.24 1.91 1.93
CA ILE A 45 -2.33 1.52 3.03
C ILE A 45 -1.31 2.63 3.26
N LYS A 46 -1.32 3.16 4.47
CA LYS A 46 -0.29 4.08 4.96
C LYS A 46 0.78 3.28 5.68
N ILE A 47 1.99 3.27 5.15
CA ILE A 47 3.12 2.54 5.72
C ILE A 47 4.22 3.49 6.19
N LYS A 48 4.71 3.26 7.42
CA LYS A 48 5.87 3.98 7.93
C LYS A 48 7.14 3.21 7.58
N CYS A 49 7.64 3.42 6.38
CA CYS A 49 8.88 2.81 5.91
C CYS A 49 9.84 3.87 5.34
N ASN A 50 11.10 3.83 5.75
CA ASN A 50 12.13 4.70 5.19
C ASN A 50 12.64 4.17 3.84
N ASN A 51 12.37 2.90 3.53
CA ASN A 51 12.88 2.21 2.35
C ASN A 51 11.73 1.63 1.51
N ILE A 52 11.09 2.50 0.74
CA ILE A 52 9.92 2.15 -0.09
C ILE A 52 10.26 1.15 -1.19
N ASN A 53 11.51 1.16 -1.68
CA ASN A 53 11.95 0.22 -2.72
C ASN A 53 11.73 -1.23 -2.30
N LYS A 54 12.03 -1.56 -1.03
CA LYS A 54 11.83 -2.91 -0.50
C LYS A 54 10.36 -3.30 -0.45
N VAL A 55 9.47 -2.35 -0.21
CA VAL A 55 8.02 -2.57 -0.21
C VAL A 55 7.52 -2.78 -1.64
N GLU A 56 8.01 -2.01 -2.60
CA GLU A 56 7.69 -2.21 -4.03
C GLU A 56 8.16 -3.58 -4.53
N GLU A 57 9.39 -3.99 -4.20
CA GLU A 57 9.91 -5.32 -4.57
C GLU A 57 9.03 -6.45 -4.00
N MET A 58 8.57 -6.32 -2.76
CA MET A 58 7.67 -7.30 -2.15
C MET A 58 6.31 -7.37 -2.86
N LEU A 59 5.70 -6.22 -3.14
CA LEU A 59 4.42 -6.15 -3.85
C LEU A 59 4.53 -6.72 -5.27
N GLN A 60 5.62 -6.44 -5.97
CA GLN A 60 5.87 -6.99 -7.31
C GLN A 60 6.09 -8.51 -7.29
N THR A 61 6.76 -9.04 -6.26
CA THR A 61 7.02 -10.48 -6.13
C THR A 61 5.73 -11.29 -6.02
N GLU A 62 4.73 -10.77 -5.28
CA GLU A 62 3.42 -11.42 -5.11
C GLU A 62 2.41 -11.02 -6.20
N ILE A 63 2.84 -10.30 -7.25
CA ILE A 63 1.98 -9.84 -8.36
C ILE A 63 0.83 -8.94 -7.86
N ILE A 64 1.04 -8.24 -6.74
CA ILE A 64 0.04 -7.36 -6.15
C ILE A 64 0.07 -6.03 -6.92
N ARG A 65 -1.06 -5.70 -7.56
CA ARG A 65 -1.18 -4.46 -8.32
C ARG A 65 -1.45 -3.28 -7.39
N TYR A 66 -0.65 -2.23 -7.51
CA TYR A 66 -0.87 -0.93 -6.87
C TYR A 66 -0.93 0.16 -7.94
N VAL A 67 -1.65 1.24 -7.65
CA VAL A 67 -1.82 2.39 -8.56
C VAL A 67 -0.68 3.37 -8.37
N LYS A 68 -0.41 3.74 -7.11
CA LYS A 68 0.56 4.79 -6.80
C LYS A 68 1.07 4.69 -5.38
N ILE A 69 2.29 5.19 -5.19
CA ILE A 69 2.88 5.41 -3.88
C ILE A 69 3.18 6.91 -3.72
N LYS A 70 2.53 7.56 -2.74
CA LYS A 70 2.79 8.97 -2.36
C LYS A 70 3.71 9.00 -1.13
N LYS A 71 4.71 9.89 -1.12
CA LYS A 71 5.69 10.10 -0.03
C LYS A 71 5.28 11.22 0.92
#